data_AF-A0A2M8PKI3-F1
#
_entry.id   AF-A0A2M8PKI3-F1
#
_cell.length_a   1.000
_cell.length_b   1.000
_cell.length_c   1.000
_cell.angle_alpha   90.00
_cell.angle_beta   90.00
_cell.angle_gamma   90.00
#
_symmetry.space_group_name_H-M   'P 1'
#
loop_
_entity.id
_entity.type
_entity.pdbx_description
1 polymer ?
#
loop_
_entity_poly.entity_id
_entity_poly.type
_entity_poly.pdbx_seq_one_letter_code
_entity_poly.pdbx_strand_id
1 'polypeptide(L)'
;KLEDDLEKAVEFDQSALFKKIYENEYGTLGGTPYSCLIGDYSFGRKAPDIKLLRNIATIAAAAHAPFIGAVAPGMFGIKNFSELPVPRDLAKIFESSELAAWNSFRESEDARYVNLLLPRVLMRLPYGADTQPCEEFGYEETVDGND
;
A
#
# COMPACT_ATOMS: atom_id res chain seq x y z
N LYS A 1 -9.38 13.54 -1.48
CA LYS A 1 -8.54 12.32 -1.63
C LYS A 1 -8.45 11.64 -0.26
N LEU A 2 -7.94 10.40 -0.16
CA LEU A 2 -7.89 9.68 1.12
C LEU A 2 -7.05 10.43 2.19
N GLU A 3 -5.88 10.94 1.81
CA GLU A 3 -5.05 11.77 2.69
C GLU A 3 -5.82 12.99 3.20
N ASP A 4 -6.48 13.74 2.32
CA ASP A 4 -7.25 14.91 2.73
C ASP A 4 -8.36 14.58 3.74
N ASP A 5 -9.01 13.42 3.60
CA ASP A 5 -10.06 12.96 4.52
C ASP A 5 -9.49 12.67 5.91
N LEU A 6 -8.38 11.94 5.96
CA LEU A 6 -7.73 11.55 7.22
C LEU A 6 -6.94 12.70 7.87
N GLU A 7 -6.52 13.72 7.12
CA GLU A 7 -5.82 14.89 7.66
C GLU A 7 -6.78 15.98 8.14
N LYS A 8 -7.96 16.11 7.52
CA LYS A 8 -8.96 17.11 7.93
C LYS A 8 -9.80 16.66 9.11
N ALA A 9 -9.91 15.35 9.33
CA ALA A 9 -10.60 14.81 10.49
C ALA A 9 -9.84 15.21 11.76
N VAL A 10 -10.55 15.79 12.74
CA VAL A 10 -9.96 16.18 14.04
C VAL A 10 -9.53 14.93 14.80
N GLU A 11 -10.34 13.87 14.70
CA GLU A 11 -10.10 12.55 15.26
C GLU A 11 -10.34 11.51 14.15
N PHE A 12 -9.68 10.35 14.24
CA PHE A 12 -9.74 9.33 13.18
C PHE A 12 -11.16 8.80 12.93
N ASP A 13 -11.99 8.77 13.97
CA ASP A 13 -13.37 8.29 13.95
C ASP A 13 -14.35 9.24 13.22
N GLN A 14 -13.93 10.48 12.95
CA GLN A 14 -14.73 11.43 12.19
C GLN A 14 -14.52 11.35 10.67
N SER A 15 -13.48 10.62 10.23
CA SER A 15 -13.14 10.45 8.82
C SER A 15 -14.23 9.72 8.03
N ALA A 16 -14.40 10.05 6.76
CA ALA A 16 -15.33 9.32 5.90
C ALA A 16 -14.93 7.85 5.75
N LEU A 17 -13.63 7.54 5.78
CA LEU A 17 -13.15 6.16 5.76
C LEU A 17 -13.62 5.37 6.99
N PHE A 18 -13.47 5.92 8.21
CA PHE A 18 -13.92 5.26 9.43
C PHE A 18 -15.42 5.01 9.41
N LYS A 19 -16.22 6.00 9.02
CA LYS A 19 -17.68 5.84 8.94
C LYS A 19 -18.10 4.70 8.03
N LYS A 20 -17.42 4.57 6.88
CA LYS A 20 -17.72 3.49 5.92
C LYS A 20 -17.34 2.11 6.42
N ILE A 21 -16.21 1.97 7.10
CA ILE A 21 -15.68 0.67 7.50
C ILE A 21 -16.25 0.24 8.85
N TYR A 22 -16.25 1.15 9.83
CA TYR A 22 -16.68 0.88 11.19
C TYR A 22 -18.16 1.19 11.38
N GLU A 23 -18.58 2.47 11.29
CA GLU A 23 -19.94 2.85 11.69
C GLU A 23 -21.03 2.14 10.88
N ASN A 24 -20.91 2.13 9.55
CA ASN A 24 -21.94 1.58 8.67
C ASN A 24 -22.05 0.05 8.71
N GLU A 25 -20.97 -0.65 9.12
CA GLU A 25 -20.91 -2.11 9.07
C GLU A 25 -20.58 -2.71 10.43
N TYR A 26 -19.32 -2.63 10.87
CA TYR A 26 -18.86 -3.31 12.09
C TYR A 26 -19.59 -2.84 13.37
N GLY A 27 -19.83 -1.54 13.50
CA GLY A 27 -20.52 -0.93 14.64
C GLY A 27 -22.04 -0.94 14.53
N THR A 28 -22.61 -1.39 13.40
CA THR A 28 -24.06 -1.40 13.17
C THR A 28 -24.65 -2.77 13.49
N LEU A 29 -25.72 -2.79 14.31
CA LEU A 29 -26.45 -4.01 14.61
C LEU A 29 -27.10 -4.58 13.33
N GLY A 30 -26.70 -5.78 12.94
CA GLY A 30 -27.13 -6.41 11.69
C GLY A 30 -26.34 -5.99 10.44
N GLY A 31 -25.24 -5.24 10.61
CA GLY A 31 -24.29 -4.92 9.53
C GLY A 31 -23.44 -6.11 9.10
N THR A 32 -22.68 -5.93 8.02
CA THR A 32 -21.80 -6.97 7.45
C THR A 32 -20.35 -6.50 7.48
N PRO A 33 -19.59 -6.78 8.55
CA PRO A 33 -18.23 -6.27 8.70
C PRO A 33 -17.29 -6.80 7.62
N TYR A 34 -16.39 -5.92 7.16
CA TYR A 34 -15.33 -6.29 6.22
C TYR A 34 -14.33 -7.23 6.89
N SER A 35 -13.93 -8.30 6.17
CA SER A 35 -12.89 -9.21 6.67
C SER A 35 -11.47 -8.68 6.43
N CYS A 36 -11.28 -7.86 5.40
CA CYS A 36 -9.99 -7.22 5.10
C CYS A 36 -10.21 -5.98 4.22
N LEU A 37 -9.19 -5.14 4.15
CA LEU A 37 -9.17 -3.92 3.34
C LEU A 37 -8.04 -4.04 2.33
N ILE A 38 -8.35 -3.91 1.04
CA ILE A 38 -7.34 -3.93 -0.03
C ILE A 38 -7.14 -2.50 -0.54
N GLY A 39 -5.91 -2.00 -0.41
CA GLY A 39 -5.51 -0.71 -0.93
C GLY A 39 -4.60 -0.84 -2.14
N ASP A 40 -5.04 -0.33 -3.29
CA ASP A 40 -4.20 -0.16 -4.47
C ASP A 40 -3.30 1.08 -4.31
N TYR A 41 -2.43 1.02 -3.31
CA TYR A 41 -1.49 2.07 -2.94
C TYR A 41 -0.12 1.48 -2.62
N SER A 42 0.94 2.20 -3.00
CA SER A 42 2.31 1.85 -2.67
C SER A 42 2.88 2.83 -1.63
N PHE A 43 3.37 2.32 -0.51
CA PHE A 43 3.93 3.13 0.57
C PHE A 43 5.46 3.15 0.54
N GLY A 44 6.04 4.33 0.59
CA GLY A 44 7.49 4.55 0.71
C GLY A 44 7.91 4.97 2.12
N ARG A 45 9.16 5.40 2.24
CA ARG A 45 9.76 5.87 3.51
C ARG A 45 9.40 7.32 3.90
N LYS A 46 8.64 8.04 3.06
CA LYS A 46 8.34 9.46 3.27
C LYS A 46 7.35 9.66 4.41
N ALA A 47 7.50 10.74 5.17
CA ALA A 47 6.65 11.02 6.32
C ALA A 47 5.13 11.04 6.02
N PRO A 48 4.64 11.62 4.89
CA PRO A 48 3.22 11.56 4.54
C PRO A 48 2.70 10.13 4.36
N ASP A 49 3.43 9.28 3.64
CA ASP A 49 3.06 7.87 3.44
C ASP A 49 2.94 7.13 4.78
N ILE A 50 3.90 7.34 5.69
CA ILE A 50 3.90 6.70 7.02
C ILE A 50 2.75 7.22 7.89
N LYS A 51 2.44 8.52 7.81
CA LYS A 51 1.30 9.13 8.51
C LYS A 51 -0.03 8.57 8.00
N LEU A 52 -0.20 8.48 6.69
CA LEU A 52 -1.36 7.86 6.07
C LEU A 52 -1.49 6.40 6.52
N LEU A 53 -0.40 5.64 6.51
CA LEU A 53 -0.38 4.24 6.92
C LEU A 53 -0.79 4.06 8.39
N ARG A 54 -0.34 4.94 9.30
CA ARG A 54 -0.77 4.96 10.71
C ARG A 54 -2.27 5.19 10.83
N ASN A 55 -2.82 6.19 10.14
CA ASN A 55 -4.24 6.49 10.21
C ASN A 55 -5.10 5.31 9.69
N ILE A 56 -4.66 4.67 8.60
CA ILE A 56 -5.31 3.45 8.09
C ILE A 56 -5.20 2.31 9.10
N ALA A 57 -4.04 2.12 9.73
CA ALA A 57 -3.82 1.07 10.72
C ALA A 57 -4.77 1.20 11.92
N THR A 58 -4.99 2.41 12.44
CA THR A 58 -5.93 2.66 13.54
C THR A 58 -7.37 2.33 13.15
N ILE A 59 -7.80 2.68 11.94
CA ILE A 59 -9.14 2.32 11.43
C ILE A 59 -9.27 0.80 11.24
N ALA A 60 -8.24 0.17 10.67
CA ALA A 60 -8.17 -1.27 10.46
C ALA A 60 -8.24 -2.04 11.80
N ALA A 61 -7.55 -1.52 12.82
CA ALA A 61 -7.55 -2.07 14.17
C ALA A 61 -8.92 -1.96 14.84
N ALA A 62 -9.57 -0.79 14.73
CA ALA A 62 -10.90 -0.58 15.28
C ALA A 62 -11.96 -1.51 14.66
N ALA A 63 -11.89 -1.74 13.35
CA ALA A 63 -12.83 -2.59 12.63
C ALA A 63 -12.43 -4.09 12.60
N HIS A 64 -11.31 -4.46 13.21
CA HIS A 64 -10.72 -5.80 13.12
C HIS A 64 -10.55 -6.33 11.69
N ALA A 65 -10.28 -5.43 10.74
CA ALA A 65 -10.16 -5.73 9.32
C ALA A 65 -8.75 -5.39 8.84
N PRO A 66 -7.82 -6.36 8.71
CA PRO A 66 -6.46 -6.07 8.29
C PRO A 66 -6.41 -5.39 6.93
N PHE A 67 -5.56 -4.36 6.83
CA PHE A 67 -5.24 -3.66 5.61
C PHE A 67 -4.07 -4.33 4.87
N ILE A 68 -4.25 -4.49 3.56
CA ILE A 68 -3.26 -5.04 2.64
C ILE A 68 -2.97 -3.98 1.57
N GLY A 69 -1.72 -3.59 1.45
CA GLY A 69 -1.23 -2.65 0.44
C GLY A 69 0.10 -3.09 -0.14
N ALA A 70 0.74 -2.21 -0.92
CA ALA A 70 2.04 -2.48 -1.52
C ALA A 70 3.16 -1.63 -0.91
N VAL A 71 4.39 -2.12 -0.98
CA VAL A 71 5.60 -1.32 -0.72
C VAL A 71 6.05 -0.65 -2.01
N ALA A 72 6.47 0.62 -1.94
CA ALA A 72 7.15 1.29 -3.06
C ALA A 72 8.66 0.99 -3.04
N PRO A 73 9.35 0.92 -4.20
CA PRO A 73 10.82 0.71 -4.26
C PRO A 73 11.61 1.71 -3.41
N GLY A 74 11.11 2.95 -3.32
CA GLY A 74 11.68 4.01 -2.49
C GLY A 74 11.74 3.68 -0.99
N MET A 75 10.99 2.69 -0.49
CA MET A 75 11.17 2.16 0.87
C MET A 75 12.59 1.64 1.08
N PHE A 76 13.17 0.98 0.08
CA PHE A 76 14.53 0.44 0.11
C PHE A 76 15.58 1.41 -0.46
N GLY A 77 15.17 2.58 -0.96
CA GLY A 77 16.08 3.60 -1.50
C GLY A 77 16.55 3.27 -2.92
N ILE A 78 15.85 2.35 -3.59
CA ILE A 78 16.07 1.93 -4.98
C ILE A 78 14.96 2.52 -5.86
N LYS A 79 15.19 2.60 -7.17
CA LYS A 79 14.21 3.17 -8.11
C LYS A 79 13.19 2.16 -8.59
N ASN A 80 13.62 0.93 -8.81
CA ASN A 80 12.84 -0.20 -9.32
C ASN A 80 13.10 -1.44 -8.45
N PHE A 81 12.22 -2.44 -8.52
CA PHE A 81 12.43 -3.70 -7.78
C PHE A 81 13.48 -4.61 -8.43
N SER A 82 13.89 -4.37 -9.68
CA SER A 82 15.03 -5.08 -10.29
C SER A 82 16.36 -4.79 -9.60
N GLU A 83 16.48 -3.66 -8.90
CA GLU A 83 17.64 -3.30 -8.07
C GLU A 83 17.62 -3.95 -6.67
N LEU A 84 16.56 -4.68 -6.30
CA LEU A 84 16.45 -5.31 -4.97
C LEU A 84 17.60 -6.28 -4.63
N PRO A 85 18.21 -7.00 -5.59
CA PRO A 85 19.40 -7.83 -5.33
C PRO A 85 20.70 -7.04 -5.12
N VAL A 86 20.74 -5.73 -5.37
CA VAL A 86 21.98 -4.93 -5.31
C VAL A 86 22.46 -4.70 -3.88
N PRO A 87 21.61 -4.28 -2.91
CA PRO A 87 22.04 -4.15 -1.52
C PRO A 87 22.34 -5.52 -0.93
N ARG A 88 23.57 -5.69 -0.41
CA ARG A 88 24.00 -6.95 0.23
C ARG A 88 23.20 -7.29 1.49
N ASP A 89 22.70 -6.25 2.19
CA ASP A 89 21.98 -6.38 3.45
C ASP A 89 20.83 -5.37 3.49
N LEU A 90 19.62 -5.87 3.29
CA LEU A 90 18.41 -5.05 3.33
C LEU A 90 18.07 -4.58 4.76
N ALA A 91 18.46 -5.33 5.79
CA ALA A 91 18.15 -4.97 7.17
C ALA A 91 18.84 -3.65 7.57
N LYS A 92 20.09 -3.47 7.14
CA LYS A 92 20.86 -2.23 7.36
C LYS A 92 20.20 -0.98 6.79
N ILE A 93 19.41 -1.11 5.72
CA ILE A 93 18.68 0.02 5.15
C ILE A 93 17.74 0.62 6.22
N PHE A 94 17.08 -0.26 6.99
CA PHE A 94 16.13 0.13 8.02
C PHE A 94 16.77 0.64 9.32
N GLU A 95 18.09 0.57 9.47
CA GLU A 95 18.82 1.17 10.60
C GLU A 95 19.05 2.68 10.40
N SER A 96 18.80 3.21 9.19
CA SER A 96 18.93 4.63 8.87
C SER A 96 17.95 5.50 9.65
N SER A 97 18.41 6.69 10.06
CA SER A 97 17.56 7.71 10.70
C SER A 97 16.41 8.19 9.80
N GLU A 98 16.54 8.08 8.47
CA GLU A 98 15.47 8.36 7.51
C GLU A 98 14.24 7.47 7.72
N LEU A 99 14.43 6.27 8.28
CA LEU A 99 13.37 5.29 8.51
C LEU A 99 12.88 5.28 9.96
N ALA A 100 13.26 6.27 10.78
CA ALA A 100 12.80 6.39 12.17
C ALA A 100 11.26 6.39 12.28
N ALA A 101 10.56 7.09 11.38
CA ALA A 101 9.10 7.13 11.36
C ALA A 101 8.47 5.75 11.05
N TRP A 102 9.09 4.99 10.13
CA TRP A 102 8.68 3.64 9.77
C TRP A 102 8.96 2.64 10.90
N ASN A 103 10.13 2.71 11.53
CA ASN A 103 10.47 1.83 12.66
C ASN A 103 9.55 2.08 13.84
N SER A 104 9.29 3.36 14.18
CA SER A 104 8.31 3.71 15.19
C SER A 104 6.89 3.26 14.82
N PHE A 105 6.54 3.20 13.53
CA PHE A 105 5.26 2.65 13.10
C PHE A 105 5.23 1.14 13.35
N ARG A 106 6.28 0.40 12.99
CA ARG A 106 6.37 -1.05 13.22
C ARG A 106 6.30 -1.46 14.69
N GLU A 107 6.74 -0.58 15.60
CA GLU A 107 6.65 -0.79 17.05
C GLU A 107 5.26 -0.50 17.62
N SER A 108 4.37 0.15 16.86
CA SER A 108 3.00 0.44 17.30
C SER A 108 2.13 -0.83 17.30
N GLU A 109 1.17 -0.88 18.22
CA GLU A 109 0.25 -2.03 18.34
C GLU A 109 -0.62 -2.20 17.08
N ASP A 110 -1.08 -1.09 16.50
CA ASP A 110 -1.95 -1.08 15.31
C ASP A 110 -1.24 -1.63 14.06
N ALA A 111 0.10 -1.62 14.02
CA ALA A 111 0.85 -2.15 12.87
C ALA A 111 0.58 -3.63 12.59
N ARG A 112 0.11 -4.39 13.58
CA ARG A 112 -0.32 -5.80 13.39
C ARG A 112 -1.45 -5.96 12.38
N TYR A 113 -2.21 -4.90 12.11
CA TYR A 113 -3.30 -4.89 11.13
C TYR A 113 -2.86 -4.43 9.75
N VAL A 114 -1.57 -4.18 9.51
CA VAL A 114 -1.06 -3.72 8.22
C VAL A 114 -0.12 -4.75 7.63
N ASN A 115 -0.41 -5.14 6.39
CA ASN A 115 0.42 -6.05 5.60
C ASN A 115 0.80 -5.35 4.30
N LEU A 116 2.10 -5.18 4.05
CA LEU A 116 2.59 -4.58 2.82
C LEU A 116 3.31 -5.63 1.95
N LEU A 117 2.89 -5.74 0.70
CA LEU A 117 3.34 -6.76 -0.24
C LEU A 117 4.41 -6.22 -1.20
N LEU A 118 5.29 -7.12 -1.66
CA LEU A 118 6.33 -6.87 -2.65
C LEU A 118 6.82 -8.20 -3.28
N PRO A 119 7.37 -8.19 -4.53
CA PRO A 119 7.29 -7.11 -5.53
C PRO A 119 5.99 -7.17 -6.35
N ARG A 120 5.84 -6.25 -7.32
CA ARG A 120 4.72 -6.24 -8.29
C ARG A 120 4.72 -7.50 -9.15
N VAL A 121 3.54 -7.86 -9.67
CA VAL A 121 3.35 -8.97 -10.61
C VAL A 121 2.92 -8.46 -11.98
N LEU A 122 3.38 -9.12 -13.05
CA LEU A 122 2.98 -8.79 -14.41
C LEU A 122 1.53 -9.23 -14.65
N MET A 123 0.66 -8.28 -14.99
CA MET A 123 -0.77 -8.55 -15.23
C MET A 123 -1.10 -8.86 -16.70
N ARG A 124 -0.27 -8.42 -17.64
CA ARG A 124 -0.51 -8.55 -19.08
C ARG A 124 0.82 -8.66 -19.83
N LEU A 125 0.85 -9.47 -20.89
CA LEU A 125 1.96 -9.50 -21.84
C LEU A 125 1.86 -8.33 -22.83
N PRO A 126 2.99 -7.78 -23.31
CA PRO A 126 2.98 -6.77 -24.36
C PRO A 126 2.22 -7.26 -25.60
N TYR A 127 1.50 -6.36 -26.28
CA TYR A 127 0.84 -6.70 -27.55
C TYR A 127 1.86 -7.00 -28.64
N GLY A 128 1.55 -7.98 -29.48
CA GLY A 128 2.41 -8.41 -30.58
C GLY A 128 1.86 -9.65 -31.26
N ALA A 129 2.29 -9.87 -32.51
CA ALA A 129 1.82 -11.01 -33.31
C ALA A 129 2.09 -12.36 -32.64
N ASP A 130 3.24 -12.48 -31.95
CA ASP A 130 3.67 -13.70 -31.26
C ASP A 130 3.17 -13.82 -29.81
N THR A 131 2.59 -12.74 -29.26
CA THR A 131 2.13 -12.68 -27.86
C THR A 131 0.61 -12.50 -27.79
N GLN A 132 0.14 -11.26 -27.77
CA GLN A 132 -1.27 -10.90 -27.73
C GLN A 132 -1.58 -10.08 -28.99
N PRO A 133 -2.08 -10.70 -30.07
CA PRO A 133 -2.38 -9.98 -31.31
C PRO A 133 -3.64 -9.13 -31.16
N CYS A 134 -3.66 -7.97 -31.81
CA CYS A 134 -4.86 -7.15 -31.97
C CYS A 134 -5.63 -7.55 -33.23
N GLU A 135 -6.96 -7.55 -33.18
CA GLU A 135 -7.81 -8.04 -34.28
C GLU A 135 -7.81 -7.10 -35.51
N GLU A 136 -7.82 -5.79 -35.30
CA GLU A 136 -8.01 -4.81 -36.39
C GLU A 136 -6.72 -4.40 -37.10
N PHE A 137 -5.58 -4.41 -36.40
CA PHE A 137 -4.30 -4.00 -36.95
C PHE A 137 -3.14 -4.69 -36.22
N GLY A 138 -2.02 -4.89 -36.93
CA GLY A 138 -0.81 -5.51 -36.38
C GLY A 138 -0.05 -4.55 -35.45
N TYR A 139 -0.56 -4.36 -34.23
CA TYR A 139 0.11 -3.58 -33.21
C TYR A 139 1.23 -4.36 -32.54
N GLU A 140 2.40 -3.75 -32.47
CA GLU A 140 3.57 -4.25 -31.73
C GLU A 140 3.89 -3.26 -30.61
N GLU A 141 3.76 -3.70 -29.36
CA GLU A 141 4.05 -2.90 -28.18
C GLU A 141 5.53 -3.01 -27.81
N THR A 142 6.28 -1.92 -28.02
CA THR A 142 7.67 -1.84 -27.61
C THR A 142 7.76 -1.56 -26.11
N VAL A 143 8.33 -2.50 -25.36
CA VAL A 143 8.65 -2.35 -23.94
C VAL A 143 10.15 -2.13 -23.72
N ASP A 144 10.51 -1.24 -22.80
CA ASP A 144 11.90 -0.91 -22.48
C ASP A 144 12.46 -1.70 -21.28
N GLY A 145 11.61 -2.44 -20.57
CA GLY A 145 11.99 -3.32 -19.46
C GLY A 145 12.44 -2.59 -18.19
N ASN A 146 12.14 -1.29 -18.06
CA ASN A 146 12.60 -0.47 -16.94
C ASN A 146 11.61 -0.39 -15.75
N ASP A 147 10.49 -1.11 -15.82
CA ASP A 147 9.46 -1.18 -14.78
C ASP A 147 9.59 -2.41 -13.87
#